data_AF-A0A3S3R5H0-F1
#
_entry.id   AF-A0A3S3R5H0-F1
#
_cell.length_a   1.000
_cell.length_b   1.000
_cell.length_c   1.000
_cell.angle_alpha   90.00
_cell.angle_beta   90.00
_cell.angle_gamma   90.00
#
_symmetry.space_group_name_H-M   'P 1'
#
loop_
_entity.id
_entity.type
_entity.pdbx_description
1 polymer ?
#
loop_
_entity_poly.entity_id
_entity_poly.type
_entity_poly.pdbx_seq_one_letter_code
_entity_poly.pdbx_strand_id
1 'polypeptide(L)'
;MEFSGFGEFIVAHLIPGVIFLRGNSVEQILSIISYVGVALVSGLLVWLNSYSKEKGKSYANKEDFVELKEQLSQTTELVESVKSSLSEKSWINQQVWLKKQEAYEEISLHLSHVKKFVNHQISEYESYEYLNHYHPYVQMSSTTNESLQNQWDRDVEEYERRKKYNEENKVYEKLEKHSNDALSQVFDLITVKSIYLDPRVGEVINKLKYSVGEPHEYEDENDYYNRIDKAMELAMDEIFKISKEELSIKI
;
A
#
# COMPACT_ATOMS: atom_id res chain seq x y z
N MET A 1 -75.08 -0.65 -44.57
CA MET A 1 -74.45 0.32 -43.65
C MET A 1 -75.36 0.40 -42.43
N GLU A 2 -75.05 -0.35 -41.36
CA GLU A 2 -74.21 0.11 -40.22
C GLU A 2 -74.85 1.33 -39.51
N PHE A 3 -75.14 1.37 -38.21
CA PHE A 3 -74.61 0.67 -37.03
C PHE A 3 -75.68 0.58 -35.90
N SER A 4 -75.56 -0.47 -35.08
CA SER A 4 -76.13 -0.67 -33.74
C SER A 4 -75.65 0.40 -32.74
N GLY A 5 -76.30 0.72 -31.62
CA GLY A 5 -77.38 0.10 -30.87
C GLY A 5 -77.31 0.66 -29.44
N PHE A 6 -78.20 1.59 -29.12
CA PHE A 6 -78.47 2.14 -27.79
C PHE A 6 -79.98 2.02 -27.62
N GLY A 7 -80.42 1.34 -26.56
CA GLY A 7 -81.84 1.10 -26.30
C GLY A 7 -82.20 1.54 -24.88
N GLU A 8 -82.53 2.82 -24.73
CA GLU A 8 -83.39 3.33 -23.65
C GLU A 8 -84.85 2.95 -23.93
N PHE A 9 -85.61 2.59 -22.88
CA PHE A 9 -87.07 2.77 -22.66
C PHE A 9 -87.44 1.93 -21.38
N ILE A 10 -88.25 2.30 -20.38
CA ILE A 10 -89.65 2.76 -20.35
C ILE A 10 -90.06 3.37 -18.99
N VAL A 11 -90.96 4.34 -19.11
CA VAL A 11 -91.83 5.08 -18.17
C VAL A 11 -92.90 4.25 -17.44
N ALA A 12 -93.24 4.59 -16.18
CA ALA A 12 -94.61 4.41 -15.63
C ALA A 12 -94.79 5.36 -14.44
N HIS A 13 -95.45 6.53 -14.55
CA HIS A 13 -96.91 6.82 -14.56
C HIS A 13 -97.71 6.40 -13.31
N LEU A 14 -98.51 7.37 -12.86
CA LEU A 14 -99.12 7.63 -11.55
C LEU A 14 -100.52 6.98 -11.32
N ILE A 15 -100.85 6.76 -10.03
CA ILE A 15 -102.20 6.78 -9.34
C ILE A 15 -103.09 5.51 -9.50
N PRO A 16 -103.99 5.10 -8.55
CA PRO A 16 -104.42 5.64 -7.23
C PRO A 16 -104.41 4.63 -6.06
N GLY A 17 -104.55 5.10 -4.81
CA GLY A 17 -104.98 4.22 -3.71
C GLY A 17 -104.91 4.82 -2.31
N VAL A 18 -105.91 5.60 -1.93
CA VAL A 18 -106.21 5.96 -0.53
C VAL A 18 -106.45 4.67 0.26
N ILE A 19 -105.66 4.40 1.30
CA ILE A 19 -106.02 3.44 2.35
C ILE A 19 -105.92 4.11 3.70
N PHE A 20 -107.10 4.32 4.26
CA PHE A 20 -107.41 4.79 5.59
C PHE A 20 -107.01 3.74 6.64
N LEU A 21 -106.58 4.22 7.81
CA LEU A 21 -105.95 3.54 8.94
C LEU A 21 -106.71 2.33 9.53
N ARG A 22 -106.01 1.22 9.85
CA ARG A 22 -105.98 0.57 11.20
C ARG A 22 -105.14 -0.74 11.29
N GLY A 23 -104.23 -0.79 12.28
CA GLY A 23 -103.54 -2.00 12.83
C GLY A 23 -102.07 -2.14 12.40
N ASN A 24 -101.02 -2.32 13.22
CA ASN A 24 -100.80 -2.45 14.66
C ASN A 24 -99.52 -1.66 15.01
N SER A 25 -99.50 -0.87 16.09
CA SER A 25 -98.38 0.02 16.48
C SER A 25 -97.06 -0.71 16.82
N VAL A 26 -97.10 -2.02 17.00
CA VAL A 26 -95.95 -2.84 17.44
C VAL A 26 -94.96 -3.11 16.29
N GLU A 27 -95.43 -3.34 15.06
CA GLU A 27 -94.59 -3.62 13.89
C GLU A 27 -93.73 -2.41 13.46
N GLN A 28 -94.31 -1.20 13.51
CA GLN A 28 -93.56 0.02 13.18
C GLN A 28 -92.50 0.35 14.24
N ILE A 29 -92.83 0.17 15.53
CA ILE A 29 -91.88 0.36 16.64
C ILE A 29 -90.74 -0.66 16.55
N LEU A 30 -91.04 -1.93 16.24
CA LEU A 30 -90.03 -2.97 16.02
C LEU A 30 -89.13 -2.64 14.81
N SER A 31 -89.69 -2.12 13.72
CA SER A 31 -88.91 -1.72 12.53
C SER A 31 -87.96 -0.56 12.82
N ILE A 32 -88.40 0.47 13.56
CA ILE A 32 -87.57 1.63 13.93
C ILE A 32 -86.46 1.22 14.90
N ILE A 33 -86.78 0.37 15.90
CA ILE A 33 -85.79 -0.18 16.83
C ILE A 33 -84.76 -1.03 16.08
N SER A 34 -85.17 -1.82 15.08
CA SER A 34 -84.25 -2.60 14.26
C SER A 34 -83.32 -1.73 13.42
N TYR A 35 -83.82 -0.65 12.81
CA TYR A 35 -83.03 0.28 12.01
C TYR A 35 -82.03 1.07 12.87
N VAL A 36 -82.45 1.54 14.05
CA VAL A 36 -81.56 2.20 15.01
C VAL A 36 -80.51 1.21 15.53
N GLY A 37 -80.90 -0.04 15.80
CA GLY A 37 -79.98 -1.11 16.18
C GLY A 37 -78.93 -1.40 15.11
N VAL A 38 -79.34 -1.53 13.84
CA VAL A 38 -78.42 -1.76 12.71
C VAL A 38 -77.51 -0.55 12.48
N ALA A 39 -78.02 0.68 12.62
CA ALA A 39 -77.23 1.90 12.51
C ALA A 39 -76.16 2.00 13.62
N LEU A 40 -76.51 1.63 14.86
CA LEU A 40 -75.55 1.62 15.98
C LEU A 40 -74.49 0.55 15.82
N VAL A 41 -74.88 -0.67 15.41
CA VAL A 41 -73.93 -1.77 15.17
C VAL A 41 -73.01 -1.46 13.99
N SER A 42 -73.52 -0.93 12.89
CA SER A 42 -72.69 -0.54 11.74
C SER A 42 -71.77 0.64 12.07
N GLY A 43 -72.22 1.64 12.83
CA GLY A 43 -71.39 2.74 13.31
C GLY A 43 -70.26 2.27 14.25
N LEU A 44 -70.56 1.34 15.17
CA LEU A 44 -69.58 0.72 16.06
C LEU A 44 -68.55 -0.12 15.29
N LEU A 45 -68.98 -0.89 14.29
CA LEU A 45 -68.08 -1.68 13.45
C LEU A 45 -67.16 -0.79 12.62
N VAL A 46 -67.66 0.31 12.05
CA VAL A 46 -66.85 1.29 11.31
C VAL A 46 -65.86 2.00 12.25
N TRP A 47 -66.30 2.40 13.44
CA TRP A 47 -65.43 3.03 14.44
C TRP A 47 -64.33 2.09 14.96
N LEU A 48 -64.66 0.84 15.29
CA LEU A 48 -63.69 -0.18 15.70
C LEU A 48 -62.72 -0.52 14.55
N ASN A 49 -63.20 -0.61 13.32
CA ASN A 49 -62.36 -0.91 12.17
C ASN A 49 -61.41 0.27 11.85
N SER A 50 -61.87 1.51 12.01
CA SER A 50 -61.02 2.71 11.90
C SER A 50 -59.98 2.78 13.03
N TYR A 51 -60.39 2.56 14.28
CA TYR A 51 -59.51 2.58 15.44
C TYR A 51 -58.43 1.49 15.38
N SER A 52 -58.80 0.26 14.99
CA SER A 52 -57.86 -0.84 14.78
C SER A 52 -56.92 -0.59 13.60
N LYS A 53 -57.39 0.07 12.52
CA LYS A 53 -56.56 0.41 11.36
C LYS A 53 -55.56 1.52 11.66
N GLU A 54 -55.93 2.51 12.47
CA GLU A 54 -55.03 3.59 12.91
C GLU A 54 -53.98 3.08 13.91
N LYS A 55 -54.40 2.29 14.91
CA LYS A 55 -53.49 1.63 15.84
C LYS A 55 -52.57 0.62 15.14
N GLY A 56 -53.08 -0.13 14.18
CA GLY A 56 -52.32 -1.08 13.38
C GLY A 56 -51.28 -0.39 12.49
N LYS A 57 -51.64 0.72 11.83
CA LYS A 57 -50.68 1.54 11.07
C LYS A 57 -49.62 2.20 11.95
N SER A 58 -50.00 2.66 13.14
CA SER A 58 -49.06 3.28 14.08
C SER A 58 -48.13 2.25 14.73
N TYR A 59 -48.61 1.02 14.96
CA TYR A 59 -47.77 -0.11 15.38
C TYR A 59 -46.83 -0.56 14.27
N ALA A 60 -47.33 -0.76 13.04
CA ALA A 60 -46.52 -1.12 11.89
C ALA A 60 -45.42 -0.07 11.64
N ASN A 61 -45.75 1.22 11.63
CA ASN A 61 -44.75 2.29 11.49
C ASN A 61 -43.71 2.30 12.62
N LYS A 62 -44.11 1.93 13.85
CA LYS A 62 -43.19 1.89 15.00
C LYS A 62 -42.27 0.67 14.93
N GLU A 63 -42.81 -0.47 14.51
CA GLU A 63 -42.07 -1.71 14.29
C GLU A 63 -41.08 -1.54 13.12
N ASP A 64 -41.53 -0.98 12.00
CA ASP A 64 -40.70 -0.60 10.85
C ASP A 64 -39.60 0.40 11.24
N PHE A 65 -39.91 1.39 12.09
CA PHE A 65 -38.91 2.34 12.58
C PHE A 65 -37.88 1.70 13.52
N VAL A 66 -38.30 0.76 14.37
CA VAL A 66 -37.39 0.00 15.23
C VAL A 66 -36.50 -0.90 14.36
N GLU A 67 -37.06 -1.56 13.35
CA GLU A 67 -36.32 -2.39 12.41
C GLU A 67 -35.32 -1.54 11.59
N LEU A 68 -35.73 -0.38 11.08
CA LEU A 68 -34.85 0.54 10.35
C LEU A 68 -33.72 1.08 11.24
N LYS A 69 -34.00 1.38 12.51
CA LYS A 69 -32.99 1.81 13.46
C LYS A 69 -31.99 0.69 13.78
N GLU A 70 -32.49 -0.54 13.94
CA GLU A 70 -31.66 -1.72 14.16
C GLU A 70 -30.76 -2.01 12.95
N GLN A 71 -31.33 -2.00 11.75
CA GLN A 71 -30.57 -2.15 10.50
C GLN A 71 -29.52 -1.04 10.33
N LEU A 72 -29.84 0.20 10.69
CA LEU A 72 -28.89 1.32 10.65
C LEU A 72 -27.76 1.14 11.68
N SER A 73 -28.08 0.67 12.89
CA SER A 73 -27.09 0.37 13.93
C SER A 73 -26.15 -0.75 13.48
N GLN A 74 -26.70 -1.87 13.02
CA GLN A 74 -25.95 -3.02 12.51
C GLN A 74 -25.07 -2.64 11.31
N THR A 75 -25.59 -1.81 10.39
CA THR A 75 -24.81 -1.31 9.25
C THR A 75 -23.67 -0.39 9.70
N THR A 76 -23.92 0.47 10.69
CA THR A 76 -22.90 1.37 11.24
C THR A 76 -21.80 0.58 11.95
N GLU A 77 -22.17 -0.39 12.78
CA GLU A 77 -21.23 -1.30 13.45
C GLU A 77 -20.40 -2.10 12.44
N LEU A 78 -21.03 -2.62 11.39
CA LEU A 78 -20.33 -3.33 10.33
C LEU A 78 -19.34 -2.40 9.61
N VAL A 79 -19.75 -1.19 9.22
CA VAL A 79 -18.87 -0.20 8.56
C VAL A 79 -17.70 0.20 9.45
N GLU A 80 -17.93 0.47 10.73
CA GLU A 80 -16.87 0.83 11.67
C GLU A 80 -15.92 -0.35 11.95
N SER A 81 -16.43 -1.57 12.05
CA SER A 81 -15.57 -2.77 12.16
C SER A 81 -14.72 -2.99 10.91
N VAL A 82 -15.29 -2.80 9.70
CA VAL A 82 -14.56 -2.90 8.43
C VAL A 82 -13.49 -1.81 8.35
N LYS A 83 -13.84 -0.55 8.66
CA LYS A 83 -12.88 0.56 8.71
C LYS A 83 -11.76 0.31 9.71
N SER A 84 -12.10 -0.16 10.91
CA SER A 84 -11.11 -0.51 11.94
C SER A 84 -10.15 -1.59 11.43
N SER A 85 -10.69 -2.68 10.86
CA SER A 85 -9.87 -3.76 10.29
C SER A 85 -9.00 -3.30 9.10
N LEU A 86 -9.52 -2.39 8.27
CA LEU A 86 -8.79 -1.82 7.14
C LEU A 86 -7.68 -0.88 7.64
N SER A 87 -7.97 -0.08 8.65
CA SER A 87 -7.02 0.81 9.31
C SER A 87 -5.89 0.02 9.96
N GLU A 88 -6.22 -1.04 10.69
CA GLU A 88 -5.24 -1.94 11.30
C GLU A 88 -4.35 -2.61 10.24
N LYS A 89 -4.93 -3.17 9.17
CA LYS A 89 -4.17 -3.73 8.06
C LYS A 89 -3.28 -2.68 7.38
N SER A 90 -3.79 -1.48 7.16
CA SER A 90 -3.03 -0.38 6.59
C SER A 90 -1.85 0.00 7.49
N TRP A 91 -2.05 0.08 8.80
CA TRP A 91 -1.02 0.40 9.76
C TRP A 91 0.05 -0.70 9.83
N ILE A 92 -0.33 -1.98 9.89
CA ILE A 92 0.60 -3.12 9.84
C ILE A 92 1.42 -3.07 8.55
N ASN A 93 0.78 -2.81 7.40
CA ASN A 93 1.49 -2.68 6.12
C ASN A 93 2.51 -1.54 6.13
N GLN A 94 2.19 -0.40 6.75
CA GLN A 94 3.16 0.69 6.92
C GLN A 94 4.34 0.28 7.80
N GLN A 95 4.10 -0.45 8.90
CA GLN A 95 5.18 -0.93 9.76
C GLN A 95 6.08 -1.94 9.03
N VAL A 96 5.49 -2.88 8.29
CA VAL A 96 6.24 -3.82 7.46
C VAL A 96 7.07 -3.06 6.42
N TRP A 97 6.46 -2.10 5.72
CA TRP A 97 7.14 -1.29 4.71
C TRP A 97 8.36 -0.56 5.31
N LEU A 98 8.23 0.06 6.49
CA LEU A 98 9.34 0.69 7.19
C LEU A 98 10.46 -0.30 7.53
N LYS A 99 10.12 -1.51 7.99
CA LYS A 99 11.13 -2.55 8.28
C LYS A 99 11.85 -3.05 7.03
N LYS A 100 11.18 -3.11 5.89
CA LYS A 100 11.82 -3.40 4.60
C LYS A 100 12.77 -2.28 4.21
N GLN A 101 12.34 -1.03 4.29
CA GLN A 101 13.18 0.13 3.99
C GLN A 101 14.44 0.14 4.87
N GLU A 102 14.30 0.01 6.19
CA GLU A 102 15.43 -0.05 7.13
C GLU A 102 16.41 -1.18 6.75
N ALA A 103 15.92 -2.36 6.35
CA ALA A 103 16.77 -3.47 5.94
C ALA A 103 17.60 -3.14 4.68
N TYR A 104 16.98 -2.52 3.67
CA TYR A 104 17.67 -2.11 2.45
C TYR A 104 18.67 -0.97 2.69
N GLU A 105 18.33 0.00 3.53
CA GLU A 105 19.22 1.10 3.89
C GLU A 105 20.47 0.59 4.62
N GLU A 106 20.31 -0.32 5.57
CA GLU A 106 21.46 -0.94 6.28
C GLU A 106 22.36 -1.71 5.32
N ILE A 107 21.80 -2.57 4.46
CA ILE A 107 22.59 -3.31 3.45
C ILE A 107 23.36 -2.34 2.55
N SER A 108 22.68 -1.30 2.04
CA SER A 108 23.29 -0.31 1.15
C SER A 108 24.41 0.47 1.84
N LEU A 109 24.21 0.83 3.11
CA LEU A 109 25.22 1.51 3.92
C LEU A 109 26.47 0.65 4.08
N HIS A 110 26.33 -0.62 4.45
CA HIS A 110 27.47 -1.51 4.62
C HIS A 110 28.19 -1.78 3.30
N LEU A 111 27.46 -2.00 2.20
CA LEU A 111 28.06 -2.13 0.88
C LEU A 111 28.87 -0.88 0.49
N SER A 112 28.39 0.32 0.84
CA SER A 112 29.14 1.56 0.58
C SER A 112 30.47 1.62 1.34
N HIS A 113 30.57 1.03 2.54
CA HIS A 113 31.81 0.98 3.30
C HIS A 113 32.84 0.05 2.65
N VAL A 114 32.40 -1.06 2.08
CA VAL A 114 33.25 -1.96 1.30
C VAL A 114 33.79 -1.24 0.07
N LYS A 115 32.91 -0.56 -0.69
CA LYS A 115 33.31 0.18 -1.90
C LYS A 115 34.30 1.31 -1.59
N LYS A 116 34.23 1.96 -0.42
CA LYS A 116 35.24 2.95 0.00
C LYS A 116 36.65 2.36 0.10
N PHE A 117 36.78 1.14 0.64
CA PHE A 117 38.08 0.48 0.72
C PHE A 117 38.58 0.07 -0.67
N VAL A 118 37.72 -0.56 -1.48
CA VAL A 118 38.08 -1.01 -2.83
C VAL A 118 38.51 0.17 -3.71
N ASN A 119 37.75 1.27 -3.69
CA ASN A 119 38.10 2.49 -4.40
C ASN A 119 39.43 3.09 -3.94
N HIS A 120 39.74 2.97 -2.64
CA HIS A 120 41.03 3.42 -2.11
C HIS A 120 42.18 2.60 -2.71
N GLN A 121 42.03 1.27 -2.82
CA GLN A 121 43.06 0.40 -3.41
C GLN A 121 43.28 0.70 -4.89
N ILE A 122 42.18 0.82 -5.66
CA ILE A 122 42.24 1.16 -7.08
C ILE A 122 42.91 2.53 -7.27
N SER A 123 42.52 3.54 -6.48
CA SER A 123 43.08 4.89 -6.59
C SER A 123 44.57 4.97 -6.26
N GLU A 124 45.04 4.19 -5.27
CA GLU A 124 46.46 4.13 -4.93
C GLU A 124 47.27 3.43 -6.03
N TYR A 125 46.75 2.35 -6.61
CA TYR A 125 47.35 1.69 -7.78
C TYR A 125 47.41 2.62 -9.00
N GLU A 126 46.29 3.25 -9.37
CA GLU A 126 46.22 4.18 -10.49
C GLU A 126 47.18 5.36 -10.33
N SER A 127 47.32 5.88 -9.10
CA SER A 127 48.29 6.94 -8.80
C SER A 127 49.73 6.49 -9.03
N TYR A 128 50.07 5.28 -8.58
CA TYR A 128 51.38 4.69 -8.79
C TYR A 128 51.66 4.47 -10.28
N GLU A 129 50.74 3.84 -10.99
CA GLU A 129 50.86 3.57 -12.43
C GLU A 129 51.00 4.87 -13.23
N TYR A 130 50.18 5.87 -12.91
CA TYR A 130 50.27 7.18 -13.56
C TYR A 130 51.67 7.77 -13.40
N LEU A 131 52.20 7.85 -12.18
CA LEU A 131 53.50 8.47 -11.92
C LEU A 131 54.68 7.73 -12.56
N ASN A 132 54.60 6.41 -12.65
CA ASN A 132 55.72 5.56 -13.07
C ASN A 132 55.67 5.13 -14.53
N HIS A 133 54.50 5.15 -15.17
CA HIS A 133 54.34 4.63 -16.54
C HIS A 133 53.58 5.58 -17.47
N TYR A 134 52.59 6.32 -16.96
CA TYR A 134 51.70 7.11 -17.82
C TYR A 134 51.89 8.63 -17.77
N HIS A 135 52.69 9.14 -16.83
CA HIS A 135 52.92 10.57 -16.71
C HIS A 135 53.62 11.10 -17.98
N PRO A 136 53.20 12.24 -18.56
CA PRO A 136 53.76 12.75 -19.81
C PRO A 136 55.29 12.89 -19.79
N TYR A 137 55.87 13.26 -18.65
CA TYR A 137 57.33 13.30 -18.43
C TYR A 137 58.00 11.94 -18.66
N VAL A 138 57.40 10.85 -18.16
CA VAL A 138 57.93 9.49 -18.29
C VAL A 138 57.78 8.97 -19.71
N GLN A 139 56.63 9.20 -20.34
CA GLN A 139 56.35 8.72 -21.69
C GLN A 139 57.14 9.47 -22.78
N MET A 140 57.43 10.75 -22.58
CA MET A 140 58.07 11.63 -23.57
C MET A 140 59.51 12.00 -23.19
N SER A 141 60.26 11.05 -22.62
CA SER A 141 61.62 11.28 -22.11
C SER A 141 62.62 11.82 -23.14
N SER A 142 62.34 11.70 -24.45
CA SER A 142 63.16 12.24 -25.55
C SER A 142 62.84 13.68 -25.96
N THR A 143 61.72 14.24 -25.51
CA THR A 143 61.20 15.58 -25.93
C THR A 143 60.81 16.45 -24.73
N THR A 144 61.25 16.07 -23.54
CA THR A 144 60.86 16.68 -22.27
C THR A 144 61.46 18.08 -22.10
N ASN A 145 60.64 18.98 -21.54
CA ASN A 145 61.05 20.32 -21.15
C ASN A 145 60.97 20.48 -19.62
N GLU A 146 61.61 21.52 -19.10
CA GLU A 146 61.68 21.82 -17.66
C GLU A 146 60.29 21.90 -16.99
N SER A 147 59.27 22.35 -17.73
CA SER A 147 57.90 22.44 -17.20
C SER A 147 57.30 21.06 -16.89
N LEU A 148 57.51 20.07 -17.76
CA LEU A 148 56.99 18.71 -17.54
C LEU A 148 57.73 18.00 -16.41
N GLN A 149 59.03 18.24 -16.26
CA GLN A 149 59.82 17.74 -15.14
C GLN A 149 59.32 18.33 -13.83
N ASN A 150 59.19 19.65 -13.75
CA ASN A 150 58.67 20.32 -12.55
C ASN A 150 57.25 19.89 -12.19
N GLN A 151 56.42 19.51 -13.17
CA GLN A 151 55.10 18.95 -12.89
C GLN A 151 55.21 17.55 -12.29
N TRP A 152 56.00 16.68 -12.89
CA TRP A 152 56.23 15.34 -12.38
C TRP A 152 56.80 15.37 -10.95
N ASP A 153 57.78 16.22 -10.68
CA ASP A 153 58.37 16.37 -9.35
C ASP A 153 57.33 16.77 -8.28
N ARG A 154 56.40 17.67 -8.63
CA ARG A 154 55.28 18.05 -7.74
C ARG A 154 54.32 16.89 -7.50
N ASP A 155 53.96 16.17 -8.56
CA ASP A 155 52.99 15.07 -8.46
C ASP A 155 53.60 13.91 -7.64
N VAL A 156 54.90 13.63 -7.79
CA VAL A 156 55.66 12.68 -6.97
C VAL A 156 55.72 13.12 -5.51
N GLU A 157 56.04 14.39 -5.23
CA GLU A 157 56.08 14.93 -3.86
C GLU A 157 54.71 14.84 -3.18
N GLU A 158 53.63 15.14 -3.90
CA GLU A 158 52.27 15.00 -3.39
C GLU A 158 51.91 13.54 -3.07
N TYR A 159 52.26 12.60 -3.96
CA TYR A 159 52.02 11.17 -3.74
C TYR A 159 52.78 10.65 -2.53
N GLU A 160 54.08 10.94 -2.40
CA GLU A 160 54.89 10.52 -1.27
C GLU A 160 54.40 11.12 0.05
N ARG A 161 53.97 12.39 0.05
CA ARG A 161 53.35 13.03 1.21
C ARG A 161 52.06 12.31 1.63
N ARG A 162 51.20 11.96 0.66
CA ARG A 162 49.94 11.24 0.93
C ARG A 162 50.22 9.82 1.44
N LYS A 163 51.12 9.10 0.80
CA LYS A 163 51.54 7.75 1.19
C LYS A 163 52.07 7.73 2.62
N LYS A 164 53.00 8.64 2.95
CA LYS A 164 53.52 8.79 4.31
C LYS A 164 52.41 9.09 5.32
N TYR A 165 51.48 10.00 5.00
CA TYR A 165 50.34 10.27 5.85
C TYR A 165 49.47 9.02 6.06
N ASN A 166 49.21 8.25 5.00
CA ASN A 166 48.41 7.03 5.06
C ASN A 166 49.08 5.96 5.94
N GLU A 167 50.39 5.78 5.83
CA GLU A 167 51.20 4.87 6.65
C GLU A 167 51.20 5.30 8.13
N GLU A 168 51.50 6.56 8.42
CA GLU A 168 51.54 7.10 9.80
C GLU A 168 50.17 6.99 10.49
N ASN A 169 49.08 7.17 9.73
CA ASN A 169 47.72 7.13 10.25
C ASN A 169 47.07 5.74 10.15
N LYS A 170 47.80 4.72 9.65
CA LYS A 170 47.29 3.36 9.46
C LYS A 170 45.97 3.32 8.68
N VAL A 171 45.90 4.12 7.61
CA VAL A 171 44.68 4.31 6.83
C VAL A 171 44.25 3.01 6.17
N TYR A 172 45.21 2.26 5.61
CA TYR A 172 44.96 0.94 5.02
C TYR A 172 44.32 -0.01 6.04
N GLU A 173 44.96 -0.24 7.19
CA GLU A 173 44.48 -1.23 8.17
C GLU A 173 43.11 -0.84 8.74
N LYS A 174 42.84 0.46 8.89
CA LYS A 174 41.54 0.97 9.33
C LYS A 174 40.45 0.73 8.28
N LEU A 175 40.73 1.03 7.01
CA LEU A 175 39.77 0.84 5.92
C LEU A 175 39.52 -0.64 5.65
N GLU A 176 40.57 -1.46 5.63
CA GLU A 176 40.48 -2.91 5.45
C GLU A 176 39.64 -3.54 6.57
N LYS A 177 39.95 -3.22 7.83
CA LYS A 177 39.16 -3.69 8.96
C LYS A 177 37.70 -3.27 8.85
N HIS A 178 37.45 -1.99 8.56
CA HIS A 178 36.09 -1.47 8.44
C HIS A 178 35.31 -2.12 7.30
N SER A 179 35.98 -2.40 6.17
CA SER A 179 35.42 -3.11 5.02
C SER A 179 35.06 -4.55 5.38
N ASN A 180 35.96 -5.27 6.05
CA ASN A 180 35.72 -6.65 6.48
C ASN A 180 34.58 -6.75 7.50
N ASP A 181 34.53 -5.82 8.47
CA ASP A 181 33.43 -5.71 9.42
C ASP A 181 32.10 -5.43 8.69
N ALA A 182 32.11 -4.55 7.68
CA ALA A 182 30.93 -4.23 6.89
C ALA A 182 30.46 -5.42 6.03
N LEU A 183 31.37 -6.16 5.39
CA LEU A 183 31.05 -7.39 4.65
C LEU A 183 30.39 -8.43 5.56
N SER A 184 30.94 -8.65 6.75
CA SER A 184 30.35 -9.55 7.74
C SER A 184 28.92 -9.10 8.10
N GLN A 185 28.74 -7.80 8.34
CA GLN A 185 27.42 -7.23 8.67
C GLN A 185 26.41 -7.43 7.54
N VAL A 186 26.81 -7.30 6.26
CA VAL A 186 25.91 -7.62 5.13
C VAL A 186 25.47 -9.09 5.17
N PHE A 187 26.40 -10.02 5.41
CA PHE A 187 26.08 -11.45 5.46
C PHE A 187 25.22 -11.83 6.68
N ASP A 188 25.40 -11.15 7.80
CA ASP A 188 24.55 -11.35 8.98
C ASP A 188 23.15 -10.78 8.75
N LEU A 189 23.05 -9.60 8.11
CA LEU A 189 21.78 -8.94 7.81
C LEU A 189 20.89 -9.77 6.88
N ILE A 190 21.44 -10.42 5.86
CA ILE A 190 20.64 -11.30 4.99
C ILE A 190 20.04 -12.48 5.77
N THR A 191 20.69 -12.91 6.85
CA THR A 191 20.19 -14.00 7.71
C THR A 191 19.11 -13.47 8.65
N VAL A 192 19.44 -12.41 9.40
CA VAL A 192 18.57 -11.84 10.45
C VAL A 192 17.32 -11.18 9.85
N LYS A 193 17.47 -10.47 8.74
CA LYS A 193 16.39 -9.71 8.09
C LYS A 193 15.77 -10.43 6.90
N SER A 194 16.07 -11.70 6.68
CA SER A 194 15.50 -12.55 5.61
C SER A 194 13.97 -12.49 5.53
N ILE A 195 13.27 -12.33 6.67
CA ILE A 195 11.81 -12.22 6.73
C ILE A 195 11.29 -10.96 6.02
N TYR A 196 12.08 -9.90 6.00
CA TYR A 196 11.72 -8.60 5.42
C TYR A 196 12.29 -8.40 4.01
N LEU A 197 13.35 -9.12 3.66
CA LEU A 197 14.04 -8.95 2.38
C LEU A 197 13.40 -9.80 1.29
N ASP A 198 13.42 -9.28 0.07
CA ASP A 198 13.08 -10.07 -1.12
C ASP A 198 14.10 -11.22 -1.27
N PRO A 199 13.66 -12.47 -1.53
CA PRO A 199 14.56 -13.62 -1.68
C PRO A 199 15.68 -13.41 -2.69
N ARG A 200 15.44 -12.60 -3.74
CA ARG A 200 16.45 -12.25 -4.75
C ARG A 200 17.67 -11.57 -4.15
N VAL A 201 17.52 -10.79 -3.07
CA VAL A 201 18.63 -10.12 -2.38
C VAL A 201 19.67 -11.14 -1.90
N GLY A 202 19.23 -12.28 -1.38
CA GLY A 202 20.12 -13.35 -0.96
C GLY A 202 20.95 -13.92 -2.12
N GLU A 203 20.38 -14.02 -3.31
CA GLU A 203 21.10 -14.46 -4.52
C GLU A 203 22.17 -13.44 -4.92
N VAL A 204 21.83 -12.15 -4.91
CA VAL A 204 22.77 -11.06 -5.22
C VAL A 204 23.96 -11.07 -4.26
N ILE A 205 23.69 -11.12 -2.95
CA ILE A 205 24.73 -11.12 -1.92
C ILE A 205 25.59 -12.39 -1.98
N ASN A 206 25.01 -13.54 -2.32
CA ASN A 206 25.79 -14.76 -2.52
C ASN A 206 26.74 -14.66 -3.72
N LYS A 207 26.31 -14.08 -4.85
CA LYS A 207 27.21 -13.82 -5.99
C LYS A 207 28.34 -12.87 -5.60
N LEU A 208 28.02 -11.83 -4.83
CA LEU A 208 29.02 -10.89 -4.31
C LEU A 208 30.03 -11.61 -3.43
N LYS A 209 29.58 -12.50 -2.52
CA LYS A 209 30.47 -13.30 -1.67
C LYS A 209 31.50 -14.12 -2.45
N TYR A 210 31.12 -14.71 -3.59
CA TYR A 210 32.07 -15.41 -4.45
C TYR A 210 33.08 -14.47 -5.11
N SER A 211 32.66 -13.25 -5.43
CA SER A 211 33.49 -12.26 -6.12
C SER A 211 34.50 -11.59 -5.18
N VAL A 212 34.13 -11.41 -3.91
CA VAL A 212 34.98 -10.85 -2.83
C VAL A 212 35.83 -11.93 -2.14
N GLY A 213 35.74 -13.19 -2.60
CA GLY A 213 36.58 -14.28 -2.11
C GLY A 213 38.04 -14.10 -2.51
N GLU A 214 38.83 -15.18 -2.39
CA GLU A 214 40.26 -15.10 -2.69
C GLU A 214 40.54 -14.67 -4.15
N PRO A 215 41.70 -14.02 -4.40
CA PRO A 215 42.17 -13.73 -5.75
C PRO A 215 42.24 -14.99 -6.61
N HIS A 216 41.97 -14.85 -7.90
CA HIS A 216 42.17 -15.95 -8.85
C HIS A 216 43.67 -16.19 -9.14
N GLU A 217 44.02 -17.40 -9.58
CA GLU A 217 45.43 -17.84 -9.75
C GLU A 217 46.30 -16.92 -10.64
N TYR A 218 45.67 -16.21 -11.58
CA TYR A 218 46.35 -15.30 -12.52
C TYR A 218 45.95 -13.83 -12.33
N GLU A 219 45.26 -13.51 -11.24
CA GLU A 219 44.76 -12.17 -10.97
C GLU A 219 45.83 -11.40 -10.19
N ASP A 220 46.26 -10.27 -10.74
CA ASP A 220 47.08 -9.33 -9.98
C ASP A 220 46.22 -8.53 -8.98
N GLU A 221 46.87 -7.80 -8.08
CA GLU A 221 46.17 -7.06 -7.03
C GLU A 221 45.21 -5.99 -7.57
N ASN A 222 45.54 -5.37 -8.71
CA ASN A 222 44.67 -4.38 -9.33
C ASN A 222 43.47 -5.04 -10.02
N ASP A 223 43.68 -6.14 -10.75
CA ASP A 223 42.61 -6.92 -11.36
C ASP A 223 41.64 -7.44 -10.29
N TYR A 224 42.18 -7.86 -9.14
CA TYR A 224 41.42 -8.29 -7.97
C TYR A 224 40.47 -7.20 -7.45
N TYR A 225 40.99 -6.00 -7.17
CA TYR A 225 40.16 -4.91 -6.67
C TYR A 225 39.18 -4.39 -7.74
N ASN A 226 39.56 -4.38 -9.02
CA ASN A 226 38.66 -4.04 -10.13
C ASN A 226 37.52 -5.05 -10.29
N ARG A 227 37.78 -6.35 -10.12
CA ARG A 227 36.73 -7.39 -10.11
C ARG A 227 35.75 -7.15 -8.97
N ILE A 228 36.27 -6.88 -7.78
CA ILE A 228 35.43 -6.56 -6.61
C ILE A 228 34.61 -5.31 -6.85
N ASP A 229 35.20 -4.22 -7.37
CA ASP A 229 34.48 -2.97 -7.62
C ASP A 229 33.29 -3.19 -8.57
N LYS A 230 33.52 -3.89 -9.69
CA LYS A 230 32.46 -4.26 -10.63
C LYS A 230 31.38 -5.12 -9.98
N ALA A 231 31.78 -6.11 -9.18
CA ALA A 231 30.83 -6.96 -8.47
C ALA A 231 29.99 -6.17 -7.46
N MET A 232 30.60 -5.21 -6.76
CA MET A 232 29.93 -4.32 -5.82
C MET A 232 28.94 -3.40 -6.54
N GLU A 233 29.30 -2.82 -7.68
CA GLU A 233 28.39 -1.98 -8.49
C GLU A 233 27.18 -2.76 -8.95
N LEU A 234 27.40 -3.94 -9.53
CA LEU A 234 26.32 -4.81 -9.97
C LEU A 234 25.41 -5.22 -8.80
N ALA A 235 25.99 -5.57 -7.65
CA ALA A 235 25.22 -5.95 -6.48
C ALA A 235 24.38 -4.79 -5.93
N MET A 236 24.97 -3.59 -5.82
CA MET A 236 24.27 -2.40 -5.35
C MET A 236 23.13 -2.00 -6.30
N ASP A 237 23.37 -2.03 -7.61
CA ASP A 237 22.35 -1.73 -8.62
C ASP A 237 21.19 -2.73 -8.61
N GLU A 238 21.50 -4.03 -8.51
CA GLU A 238 20.47 -5.07 -8.41
C GLU A 238 19.64 -4.93 -7.12
N ILE A 239 20.29 -4.70 -5.97
CA ILE A 239 19.61 -4.49 -4.69
C ILE A 239 18.74 -3.23 -4.72
N PHE A 240 19.23 -2.16 -5.32
CA PHE A 240 18.48 -0.91 -5.45
C PHE A 240 17.27 -1.06 -6.38
N LYS A 241 17.40 -1.86 -7.45
CA LYS A 241 16.27 -2.19 -8.31
C LYS A 241 15.22 -3.00 -7.55
N ILE A 242 15.64 -4.04 -6.83
CA ILE A 242 14.75 -4.88 -6.02
C ILE A 242 14.04 -4.03 -4.96
N SER A 243 14.77 -3.16 -4.26
CA SER A 243 14.19 -2.32 -3.20
C SER A 243 13.15 -1.33 -3.75
N LYS A 244 13.39 -0.73 -4.92
CA LYS A 244 12.41 0.13 -5.59
C LYS A 244 11.14 -0.62 -5.97
N GLU A 245 11.28 -1.81 -6.54
CA GLU A 245 10.15 -2.67 -6.91
C GLU A 245 9.32 -3.04 -5.67
N GLU A 246 9.97 -3.50 -4.60
CA GLU A 246 9.30 -3.97 -3.39
C GLU A 246 8.68 -2.84 -2.57
N LEU A 247 9.37 -1.71 -2.45
CA LEU A 247 8.89 -0.53 -1.73
C LEU A 247 7.88 0.28 -2.55
N SER A 248 7.59 -0.13 -3.80
CA SER A 248 6.67 0.56 -4.72
C SER A 248 7.01 2.05 -4.90
N ILE A 249 8.30 2.38 -4.86
CA ILE A 249 8.78 3.75 -5.07
C ILE A 249 8.63 4.05 -6.56
N LYS A 250 7.56 4.76 -6.93
CA LYS A 250 7.34 5.21 -8.31
C LYS A 250 8.39 6.25 -8.69
N ILE A 251 9.01 6.06 -9.85
CA ILE A 251 9.91 7.02 -10.52
C ILE A 251 9.07 8.06 -11.25
#